data_AF-A0A0N8KC51-F1
#
_entry.id   AF-A0A0N8KC51-F1
#
_cell.length_a   1.000
_cell.length_b   1.000
_cell.length_c   1.000
_cell.angle_alpha   90.00
_cell.angle_beta   90.00
_cell.angle_gamma   90.00
#
_symmetry.space_group_name_H-M   'P 1'
#
loop_
_entity.id
_entity.type
_entity.pdbx_description
1 polymer ?
#
loop_
_entity_poly.entity_id
_entity_poly.type
_entity_poly.pdbx_seq_one_letter_code
_entity_poly.pdbx_strand_id
1 'polypeptide(L)'
;MDDEHVSLALQLVAKYRREGRFKSSIPISQSPMGAAKFIAYIAYPKATEAKRRTRFQNAMLSGAAREYGLQNGDLAKRAKLIELFGLENLLIWRDIDSAITGKGSKLGGGTKRLTDRFYAYHAYRMNDTTQAENKEITFSEILSHVATVYESKGMKLSDPDVRLGHLKRLFRHGRPVLHLVWGLIESHQSKGWCDELGQLSEGVKPAIGDWGWLESAHEIADLVLGLHLIEHESYLQNDKQLRLHKFDPSEVIDLYKE
;
A
#
# COMPACT_ATOMS: atom_id res chain seq x y z
N MET A 1 3.20 6.38 23.28
CA MET A 1 2.20 7.26 22.62
C MET A 1 1.01 7.24 23.54
N ASP A 2 0.61 8.39 24.05
CA ASP A 2 -0.41 8.45 25.10
C ASP A 2 -1.80 8.21 24.50
N ASP A 3 -2.70 7.53 25.23
CA ASP A 3 -4.02 7.11 24.76
C ASP A 3 -4.86 8.28 24.19
N GLU A 4 -4.63 9.50 24.69
CA GLU A 4 -5.27 10.72 24.19
C GLU A 4 -4.90 11.05 22.74
N HIS A 5 -3.64 10.83 22.33
CA HIS A 5 -3.18 11.10 20.96
C HIS A 5 -3.76 10.08 19.97
N VAL A 6 -3.86 8.81 20.38
CA VAL A 6 -4.50 7.75 19.60
C VAL A 6 -5.99 8.05 19.41
N SER A 7 -6.68 8.42 20.49
CA SER A 7 -8.10 8.78 20.44
C SER A 7 -8.35 9.99 19.53
N LEU A 8 -7.55 11.06 19.66
CA LEU A 8 -7.64 12.24 18.80
C LEU A 8 -7.41 11.90 17.32
N ALA A 9 -6.40 11.07 17.02
CA ALA A 9 -6.07 10.65 15.67
C ALA A 9 -7.26 9.95 15.00
N LEU A 10 -7.86 8.97 15.66
CA LEU A 10 -9.01 8.23 15.14
C LEU A 10 -10.25 9.12 14.99
N GLN A 11 -10.49 10.02 15.95
CA GLN A 11 -11.59 10.99 15.86
C GLN A 11 -11.44 11.93 14.66
N LEU A 12 -10.22 12.38 14.37
CA LEU A 12 -9.94 13.23 13.21
C LEU A 12 -10.16 12.50 11.90
N VAL A 13 -9.75 11.24 11.77
CA VAL A 13 -10.05 10.43 10.58
C VAL A 13 -11.56 10.33 10.36
N ALA A 14 -12.31 9.99 11.42
CA ALA A 14 -13.77 9.89 11.34
C ALA A 14 -14.42 11.24 10.99
N LYS A 15 -13.91 12.36 11.52
CA LYS A 15 -14.36 13.71 11.17
C LYS A 15 -14.10 14.02 9.69
N TYR A 16 -12.88 13.85 9.21
CA TYR A 16 -12.49 14.13 7.82
C TYR A 16 -13.27 13.28 6.82
N ARG A 17 -13.52 12.01 7.16
CA ARG A 17 -14.35 11.09 6.39
C ARG A 17 -15.80 11.58 6.29
N ARG A 18 -16.43 11.94 7.43
CA ARG A 18 -17.80 12.47 7.48
C ARG A 18 -17.97 13.79 6.73
N GLU A 19 -16.97 14.65 6.79
CA GLU A 19 -16.97 15.96 6.12
C GLU A 19 -16.58 15.87 4.62
N GLY A 20 -16.22 14.69 4.11
CA GLY A 20 -15.84 14.51 2.71
C GLY A 20 -14.55 15.25 2.34
N ARG A 21 -13.62 15.42 3.28
CA ARG A 21 -12.37 16.17 3.05
C ARG A 21 -11.30 15.36 2.32
N PHE A 22 -11.43 14.04 2.29
CA PHE A 22 -10.55 13.16 1.53
C PHE A 22 -10.87 13.17 0.04
N LYS A 23 -9.92 12.78 -0.81
CA LYS A 23 -10.16 12.64 -2.25
C LYS A 23 -11.28 11.62 -2.53
N SER A 24 -11.25 10.53 -1.78
CA SER A 24 -12.30 9.51 -1.76
C SER A 24 -12.19 8.70 -0.47
N SER A 25 -13.34 8.31 0.08
CA SER A 25 -13.47 7.33 1.16
C SER A 25 -14.24 6.14 0.65
N ILE A 26 -13.65 4.95 0.72
CA ILE A 26 -14.20 3.75 0.09
C ILE A 26 -14.37 2.66 1.16
N PRO A 27 -15.59 2.14 1.33
CA PRO A 27 -15.83 1.03 2.25
C PRO A 27 -15.21 -0.28 1.72
N ILE A 28 -14.67 -1.09 2.62
CA ILE A 28 -14.08 -2.41 2.35
C ILE A 28 -14.58 -3.41 3.39
N SER A 29 -15.07 -4.55 2.92
CA SER A 29 -15.51 -5.66 3.77
C SER A 29 -14.34 -6.51 4.26
N GLN A 30 -14.46 -7.10 5.46
CA GLN A 30 -13.46 -8.02 6.02
C GLN A 30 -13.53 -9.40 5.34
N SER A 31 -13.04 -9.47 4.11
CA SER A 31 -13.20 -10.62 3.20
C SER A 31 -11.99 -10.76 2.26
N PRO A 32 -11.84 -11.89 1.53
CA PRO A 32 -10.81 -12.02 0.50
C PRO A 32 -10.94 -10.94 -0.59
N MET A 33 -12.18 -10.60 -0.94
CA MET A 33 -12.49 -9.52 -1.89
C MET A 33 -12.01 -8.18 -1.36
N GLY A 34 -12.24 -7.92 -0.07
CA GLY A 34 -11.78 -6.69 0.58
C GLY A 34 -10.26 -6.59 0.65
N ALA A 35 -9.58 -7.68 0.97
CA ALA A 35 -8.11 -7.77 0.96
C ALA A 35 -7.55 -7.48 -0.45
N ALA A 36 -8.13 -8.09 -1.48
CA ALA A 36 -7.74 -7.83 -2.87
C ALA A 36 -8.02 -6.38 -3.28
N LYS A 37 -9.16 -5.81 -2.85
CA LYS A 37 -9.52 -4.41 -3.10
C LYS A 37 -8.52 -3.45 -2.42
N PHE A 38 -8.16 -3.72 -1.17
CA PHE A 38 -7.18 -2.93 -0.40
C PHE A 38 -5.84 -2.85 -1.13
N ILE A 39 -5.26 -4.01 -1.48
CA ILE A 39 -3.99 -4.10 -2.20
C ILE A 39 -4.10 -3.43 -3.60
N ALA A 40 -5.22 -3.60 -4.29
CA ALA A 40 -5.41 -3.02 -5.62
C ALA A 40 -5.50 -1.48 -5.60
N TYR A 41 -6.10 -0.89 -4.56
CA TYR A 41 -6.12 0.57 -4.38
C TYR A 41 -4.74 1.14 -4.05
N ILE A 42 -3.91 0.42 -3.29
CA ILE A 42 -2.51 0.81 -3.08
C ILE A 42 -1.76 0.87 -4.43
N ALA A 43 -1.91 -0.17 -5.25
CA ALA A 43 -1.24 -0.25 -6.55
C ALA A 43 -1.75 0.82 -7.54
N TYR A 44 -3.07 1.03 -7.59
CA TYR A 44 -3.75 1.87 -8.59
C TYR A 44 -4.77 2.83 -7.93
N PRO A 45 -4.30 3.87 -7.21
CA PRO A 45 -5.16 4.75 -6.44
C PRO A 45 -6.01 5.70 -7.28
N LYS A 46 -5.56 6.03 -8.50
CA LYS A 46 -6.22 7.06 -9.32
C LYS A 46 -7.51 6.54 -9.94
N ALA A 47 -8.50 7.43 -10.07
CA ALA A 47 -9.75 7.14 -10.78
C ALA A 47 -9.50 6.71 -12.25
N THR A 48 -8.53 7.33 -12.92
CA THR A 48 -8.12 7.00 -14.29
C THR A 48 -7.54 5.59 -14.44
N GLU A 49 -7.16 4.95 -13.34
CA GLU A 49 -6.60 3.60 -13.31
C GLU A 49 -7.63 2.52 -12.92
N ALA A 50 -8.92 2.86 -12.82
CA ALA A 50 -9.98 1.95 -12.37
C ALA A 50 -9.99 0.60 -13.11
N LYS A 51 -9.87 0.60 -14.45
CA LYS A 51 -9.81 -0.65 -15.23
C LYS A 51 -8.60 -1.52 -14.86
N ARG A 52 -7.44 -0.91 -14.60
CA ARG A 52 -6.23 -1.63 -14.18
C ARG A 52 -6.37 -2.15 -12.76
N ARG A 53 -6.97 -1.35 -11.87
CA ARG A 53 -7.29 -1.72 -10.50
C ARG A 53 -8.18 -2.97 -10.45
N THR A 54 -9.31 -2.95 -11.15
CA THR A 54 -10.23 -4.11 -11.21
C THR A 54 -9.55 -5.34 -11.83
N ARG A 55 -8.79 -5.15 -12.91
CA ARG A 55 -8.05 -6.26 -13.53
C ARG A 55 -7.02 -6.88 -12.58
N PHE A 56 -6.29 -6.06 -11.82
CA PHE A 56 -5.31 -6.54 -10.86
C PHE A 56 -5.96 -7.25 -9.67
N GLN A 57 -7.05 -6.69 -9.13
CA GLN A 57 -7.87 -7.33 -8.09
C GLN A 57 -8.35 -8.72 -8.54
N ASN A 58 -8.96 -8.82 -9.71
CA ASN A 58 -9.47 -10.09 -10.24
C ASN A 58 -8.34 -11.09 -10.53
N ALA A 59 -7.15 -10.62 -10.91
CA ALA A 59 -5.99 -11.46 -11.11
C ALA A 59 -5.46 -12.06 -9.80
N MET A 60 -5.42 -11.28 -8.72
CA MET A 60 -5.03 -11.79 -7.39
C MET A 60 -6.00 -12.88 -6.90
N LEU A 61 -7.31 -12.60 -6.96
CA LEU A 61 -8.36 -13.56 -6.58
C LEU A 61 -8.34 -14.81 -7.47
N SER A 62 -8.20 -14.66 -8.79
CA SER A 62 -8.12 -15.78 -9.73
C SER A 62 -6.87 -16.65 -9.49
N GLY A 63 -5.74 -16.01 -9.18
CA GLY A 63 -4.50 -16.70 -8.84
C GLY A 63 -4.65 -17.53 -7.56
N ALA A 64 -5.19 -16.91 -6.50
CA ALA A 64 -5.47 -17.60 -5.24
C ALA A 64 -6.43 -18.79 -5.43
N ALA A 65 -7.56 -18.61 -6.13
CA ALA A 65 -8.54 -19.67 -6.36
C ALA A 65 -7.96 -20.85 -7.15
N ARG A 66 -7.12 -20.57 -8.16
CA ARG A 66 -6.45 -21.63 -8.94
C ARG A 66 -5.44 -22.40 -8.11
N GLU A 67 -4.66 -21.73 -7.26
CA GLU A 67 -3.59 -22.36 -6.51
C GLU A 67 -4.11 -23.15 -5.30
N TYR A 68 -4.98 -22.55 -4.48
CA TYR A 68 -5.58 -23.23 -3.33
C TYR A 68 -6.61 -24.29 -3.70
N GLY A 69 -7.21 -24.18 -4.88
CA GLY A 69 -8.10 -25.19 -5.45
C GLY A 69 -7.37 -26.37 -6.10
N LEU A 70 -6.07 -26.25 -6.38
CA LEU A 70 -5.24 -27.34 -6.91
C LEU A 70 -4.46 -28.08 -5.81
N GLN A 71 -4.30 -27.50 -4.62
CA GLN A 71 -3.87 -28.25 -3.43
C GLN A 71 -4.84 -29.42 -3.23
N ASN A 72 -4.40 -30.62 -3.64
CA ASN A 72 -5.10 -31.92 -3.63
C ASN A 72 -6.07 -32.21 -4.79
N GLY A 73 -6.07 -31.42 -5.88
CA GLY A 73 -6.91 -31.71 -7.06
C GLY A 73 -8.43 -31.58 -6.84
N ASP A 74 -8.84 -30.88 -5.78
CA ASP A 74 -10.24 -30.74 -5.40
C ASP A 74 -10.95 -29.62 -6.20
N LEU A 75 -11.58 -30.01 -7.31
CA LEU A 75 -12.37 -29.11 -8.15
C LEU A 75 -13.58 -28.50 -7.42
N ALA A 76 -14.14 -29.18 -6.42
CA ALA A 76 -15.25 -28.66 -5.64
C ALA A 76 -14.78 -27.53 -4.69
N LYS A 77 -13.60 -27.68 -4.09
CA LYS A 77 -12.94 -26.60 -3.33
C LYS A 77 -12.68 -25.38 -4.21
N ARG A 78 -12.24 -25.58 -5.45
CA ARG A 78 -12.04 -24.47 -6.39
C ARG A 78 -13.35 -23.75 -6.72
N ALA A 79 -14.45 -24.47 -6.96
CA ALA A 79 -15.76 -23.85 -7.21
C ALA A 79 -16.23 -23.01 -6.01
N LYS A 80 -16.09 -23.54 -4.79
CA LYS A 80 -16.40 -22.80 -3.55
C LYS A 80 -15.55 -21.54 -3.40
N LEU A 81 -14.27 -21.59 -3.75
CA LEU A 81 -13.38 -20.41 -3.71
C LEU A 81 -13.76 -19.35 -4.74
N ILE A 82 -14.18 -19.76 -5.95
CA ILE A 82 -14.66 -18.83 -6.99
C ILE A 82 -15.88 -18.06 -6.49
N GLU A 83 -16.84 -18.78 -5.87
CA GLU A 83 -18.05 -18.19 -5.28
C GLU A 83 -17.70 -17.26 -4.11
N LEU A 84 -16.89 -17.73 -3.16
CA LEU A 84 -16.42 -16.93 -2.02
C LEU A 84 -15.69 -15.65 -2.46
N PHE A 85 -14.91 -15.75 -3.54
CA PHE A 85 -14.17 -14.61 -4.09
C PHE A 85 -15.02 -13.76 -5.05
N GLY A 86 -16.30 -14.06 -5.24
CA GLY A 86 -17.20 -13.29 -6.10
C GLY A 86 -16.71 -13.18 -7.55
N LEU A 87 -16.04 -14.21 -8.07
CA LEU A 87 -15.48 -14.20 -9.42
C LEU A 87 -16.50 -14.73 -10.42
N GLU A 88 -16.95 -13.88 -11.36
CA GLU A 88 -17.80 -14.31 -12.47
C GLU A 88 -17.08 -15.31 -13.40
N ASN A 89 -15.78 -15.09 -13.64
CA ASN A 89 -14.95 -15.93 -14.50
C ASN A 89 -13.52 -15.97 -13.99
N LEU A 90 -12.89 -17.16 -14.00
CA LEU A 90 -11.48 -17.30 -13.67
C LEU A 90 -10.60 -16.87 -14.84
N LEU A 91 -9.78 -15.85 -14.60
CA LEU A 91 -8.76 -15.42 -15.57
C LEU A 91 -7.79 -16.57 -15.88
N ILE A 92 -7.34 -16.66 -17.13
CA ILE A 92 -6.26 -17.60 -17.53
C ILE A 92 -4.91 -17.13 -17.00
N TRP A 93 -3.95 -18.05 -16.83
CA TRP A 93 -2.62 -17.74 -16.28
C TRP A 93 -1.90 -16.61 -17.02
N ARG A 94 -1.99 -16.56 -18.35
CA ARG A 94 -1.42 -15.46 -19.14
C ARG A 94 -1.95 -14.09 -18.70
N ASP A 95 -3.25 -14.00 -18.43
CA ASP A 95 -3.90 -12.72 -18.11
C ASP A 95 -3.67 -12.35 -16.64
N ILE A 96 -3.57 -13.35 -15.75
CA ILE A 96 -3.09 -13.21 -14.38
C ILE A 96 -1.66 -12.65 -14.40
N ASP A 97 -0.72 -13.34 -15.05
CA ASP A 97 0.69 -12.92 -15.15
C ASP A 97 0.83 -11.51 -15.71
N SER A 98 0.06 -11.20 -16.76
CA SER A 98 0.05 -9.88 -17.38
C SER A 98 -0.44 -8.79 -16.42
N ALA A 99 -1.45 -9.06 -15.59
CA ALA A 99 -1.96 -8.10 -14.61
C ALA A 99 -1.03 -7.95 -13.39
N ILE A 100 -0.49 -9.07 -12.90
CA ILE A 100 0.40 -9.10 -11.72
C ILE A 100 1.76 -8.50 -12.05
N THR A 101 2.44 -9.00 -13.09
CA THR A 101 3.84 -8.65 -13.41
C THR A 101 3.96 -7.62 -14.52
N GLY A 102 2.95 -7.50 -15.38
CA GLY A 102 3.00 -6.63 -16.55
C GLY A 102 3.64 -7.26 -17.78
N LYS A 103 4.05 -8.53 -17.74
CA LYS A 103 4.76 -9.31 -18.78
C LYS A 103 4.88 -8.60 -20.14
N GLY A 104 6.06 -8.01 -20.41
CA GLY A 104 6.38 -7.31 -21.67
C GLY A 104 6.01 -5.82 -21.73
N SER A 105 5.30 -5.28 -20.74
CA SER A 105 4.93 -3.86 -20.66
C SER A 105 6.01 -3.03 -19.98
N LYS A 106 6.41 -1.91 -20.62
CA LYS A 106 7.30 -0.90 -20.00
C LYS A 106 6.74 -0.34 -18.69
N LEU A 107 5.40 -0.32 -18.54
CA LEU A 107 4.73 0.21 -17.35
C LEU A 107 4.73 -0.77 -16.16
N GLY A 108 5.08 -2.05 -16.38
CA GLY A 108 4.95 -3.12 -15.39
C GLY A 108 3.49 -3.44 -15.01
N GLY A 109 3.33 -4.42 -14.12
CA GLY A 109 2.05 -4.84 -13.54
C GLY A 109 1.81 -4.28 -12.14
N GLY A 110 0.83 -4.83 -11.43
CA GLY A 110 0.48 -4.38 -10.09
C GLY A 110 1.60 -4.58 -9.07
N THR A 111 2.41 -5.62 -9.18
CA THR A 111 3.54 -5.83 -8.24
C THR A 111 4.59 -4.73 -8.36
N LYS A 112 4.95 -4.31 -9.58
CA LYS A 112 5.85 -3.16 -9.79
C LYS A 112 5.27 -1.90 -9.16
N ARG A 113 3.96 -1.69 -9.28
CA ARG A 113 3.30 -0.54 -8.64
C ARG A 113 3.34 -0.63 -7.12
N LEU A 114 3.16 -1.81 -6.54
CA LEU A 114 3.31 -2.00 -5.10
C LEU A 114 4.74 -1.70 -4.65
N THR A 115 5.75 -2.23 -5.36
CA THR A 115 7.16 -1.92 -5.09
C THR A 115 7.42 -0.40 -5.14
N ASP A 116 6.91 0.30 -6.17
CA ASP A 116 6.97 1.76 -6.28
C ASP A 116 6.40 2.48 -5.03
N ARG A 117 5.39 1.90 -4.37
CA ARG A 117 4.78 2.44 -3.15
C ARG A 117 5.58 2.08 -1.89
N PHE A 118 6.17 0.90 -1.85
CA PHE A 118 7.04 0.49 -0.75
C PHE A 118 8.28 1.40 -0.67
N TYR A 119 8.86 1.78 -1.82
CA TYR A 119 9.91 2.80 -1.85
C TYR A 119 9.49 4.11 -1.16
N ALA A 120 8.27 4.58 -1.43
CA ALA A 120 7.77 5.79 -0.77
C ALA A 120 7.66 5.58 0.74
N TYR A 121 7.08 4.45 1.17
CA TYR A 121 6.98 4.09 2.60
C TYR A 121 8.34 4.07 3.31
N HIS A 122 9.38 3.43 2.75
CA HIS A 122 10.69 3.40 3.41
C HIS A 122 11.33 4.77 3.52
N ALA A 123 11.17 5.62 2.50
CA ALA A 123 11.62 7.00 2.59
C ALA A 123 10.93 7.76 3.73
N TYR A 124 9.65 7.48 3.97
CA TYR A 124 8.91 8.07 5.09
C TYR A 124 9.35 7.53 6.44
N ARG A 125 9.45 6.21 6.59
CA ARG A 125 9.93 5.59 7.83
C ARG A 125 11.31 6.09 8.21
N MET A 126 12.22 6.12 7.24
CA MET A 126 13.58 6.59 7.48
C MET A 126 13.62 8.09 7.82
N ASN A 127 12.75 8.91 7.21
CA ASN A 127 12.58 10.31 7.60
C ASN A 127 12.13 10.45 9.06
N ASP A 128 11.12 9.71 9.46
CA ASP A 128 10.56 9.80 10.81
C ASP A 128 11.56 9.31 11.87
N THR A 129 12.31 8.24 11.57
CA THR A 129 13.43 7.78 12.41
C THR A 129 14.54 8.83 12.52
N THR A 130 14.93 9.44 11.40
CA THR A 130 15.98 10.47 11.37
C THR A 130 15.59 11.69 12.22
N GLN A 131 14.33 12.12 12.12
CA GLN A 131 13.79 13.22 12.94
C GLN A 131 13.75 12.86 14.42
N ALA A 132 13.32 11.65 14.77
CA ALA A 132 13.30 11.18 16.15
C ALA A 132 14.71 11.10 16.78
N GLU A 133 15.72 10.77 15.97
CA GLU A 133 17.11 10.67 16.37
C GLU A 133 17.87 12.02 16.30
N ASN A 134 17.20 13.13 15.95
CA ASN A 134 17.80 14.45 15.72
C ASN A 134 19.02 14.40 14.77
N LYS A 135 18.99 13.53 13.77
CA LYS A 135 20.06 13.44 12.77
C LYS A 135 19.89 14.52 11.70
N GLU A 136 20.95 15.26 11.40
CA GLU A 136 20.98 16.22 10.29
C GLU A 136 21.17 15.49 8.96
N ILE A 137 20.10 14.86 8.46
CA ILE A 137 20.08 14.23 7.14
C ILE A 137 18.96 14.87 6.31
N THR A 138 19.28 15.28 5.09
CA THR A 138 18.30 15.84 4.17
C THR A 138 17.38 14.75 3.61
N PHE A 139 16.16 15.13 3.25
CA PHE A 139 15.23 14.21 2.58
C PHE A 139 15.80 13.64 1.26
N SER A 140 16.71 14.38 0.60
CA SER A 140 17.41 13.92 -0.59
C SER A 140 18.36 12.75 -0.30
N GLU A 141 19.06 12.78 0.82
CA GLU A 141 19.96 11.72 1.26
C GLU A 141 19.19 10.47 1.68
N ILE A 142 18.03 10.63 2.35
CA ILE A 142 17.11 9.53 2.67
C ILE A 142 16.64 8.82 1.40
N LEU A 143 16.21 9.59 0.39
CA LEU A 143 15.79 9.02 -0.90
C LEU A 143 16.93 8.26 -1.58
N SER A 144 18.16 8.80 -1.54
CA SER A 144 19.34 8.13 -2.10
C SER A 144 19.61 6.79 -1.40
N HIS A 145 19.52 6.75 -0.07
CA HIS A 145 19.72 5.53 0.70
C HIS A 145 18.67 4.46 0.34
N VAL A 146 17.38 4.79 0.42
CA VAL A 146 16.26 3.88 0.10
C VAL A 146 16.32 3.35 -1.33
N ALA A 147 16.85 4.14 -2.26
CA ALA A 147 17.04 3.73 -3.64
C ALA A 147 17.93 2.48 -3.79
N THR A 148 18.98 2.40 -2.97
CA THR A 148 20.00 1.34 -3.07
C THR A 148 19.53 0.02 -2.47
N VAL A 149 18.57 0.06 -1.53
CA VAL A 149 18.07 -1.11 -0.79
C VAL A 149 17.38 -2.15 -1.69
N TYR A 150 16.84 -1.70 -2.82
CA TYR A 150 16.07 -2.55 -3.75
C TYR A 150 16.79 -2.80 -5.08
N GLU A 151 18.01 -2.27 -5.24
CA GLU A 151 18.85 -2.61 -6.38
C GLU A 151 19.50 -3.98 -6.13
N SER A 152 19.11 -4.99 -6.91
CA SER A 152 19.71 -6.33 -6.79
C SER A 152 21.22 -6.26 -7.04
N LYS A 153 22.01 -6.95 -6.21
CA LYS A 153 23.46 -7.16 -6.43
C LYS A 153 23.68 -7.64 -7.87
N GLY A 154 24.24 -6.78 -8.73
CA GLY A 154 24.56 -7.10 -10.12
C GLY A 154 23.91 -6.21 -11.20
N MET A 155 23.03 -5.27 -10.84
CA MET A 155 22.57 -4.25 -11.80
C MET A 155 23.55 -3.08 -11.89
N LYS A 156 23.76 -2.54 -13.11
CA LYS A 156 24.48 -1.27 -13.30
C LYS A 156 23.77 -0.19 -12.49
N LEU A 157 24.48 0.38 -11.52
CA LEU A 157 24.00 1.53 -10.74
C LEU A 157 23.61 2.65 -11.70
N SER A 158 22.34 3.04 -11.67
CA SER A 158 21.87 4.20 -12.42
C SER A 158 22.51 5.48 -11.88
N ASP A 159 22.64 6.51 -12.73
CA ASP A 159 23.15 7.81 -12.32
C ASP A 159 22.36 8.35 -11.08
N PRO A 160 23.03 8.84 -10.03
CA PRO A 160 22.39 9.30 -8.80
C PRO A 160 21.31 10.37 -8.99
N ASP A 161 21.48 11.30 -9.93
CA ASP A 161 20.52 12.38 -10.18
C ASP A 161 19.28 11.87 -10.92
N VAL A 162 19.49 10.95 -11.87
CA VAL A 162 18.40 10.25 -12.57
C VAL A 162 17.59 9.42 -11.58
N ARG A 163 18.26 8.76 -10.63
CA ARG A 163 17.66 7.96 -9.55
C ARG A 163 16.82 8.82 -8.62
N LEU A 164 17.38 9.94 -8.14
CA LEU A 164 16.68 10.90 -7.28
C LEU A 164 15.46 11.50 -7.98
N GLY A 165 15.59 11.85 -9.27
CA GLY A 165 14.50 12.35 -10.09
C GLY A 165 13.35 11.34 -10.26
N HIS A 166 13.68 10.06 -10.47
CA HIS A 166 12.70 8.99 -10.54
C HIS A 166 11.99 8.80 -9.20
N LEU A 167 12.73 8.78 -8.08
CA LEU A 167 12.16 8.60 -6.74
C LEU A 167 11.26 9.75 -6.32
N LYS A 168 11.64 11.00 -6.59
CA LYS A 168 10.75 12.17 -6.37
C LYS A 168 9.41 12.00 -7.08
N ARG A 169 9.40 11.39 -8.27
CA ARG A 169 8.16 11.10 -9.02
C ARG A 169 7.37 9.95 -8.40
N LEU A 170 8.03 8.85 -8.05
CA LEU A 170 7.39 7.69 -7.38
C LEU A 170 6.75 8.12 -6.05
N PHE A 171 7.48 8.92 -5.28
CA PHE A 171 7.05 9.49 -4.02
C PHE A 171 5.75 10.27 -4.15
N ARG A 172 5.68 11.24 -5.09
CA ARG A 172 4.44 12.01 -5.35
C ARG A 172 3.25 11.13 -5.67
N HIS A 173 3.46 9.98 -6.33
CA HIS A 173 2.39 9.03 -6.65
C HIS A 173 2.00 8.12 -5.49
N GLY A 174 2.86 7.96 -4.48
CA GLY A 174 2.60 7.15 -3.29
C GLY A 174 1.87 7.87 -2.16
N ARG A 175 2.04 9.19 -2.03
CA ARG A 175 1.43 9.99 -0.95
C ARG A 175 -0.07 9.74 -0.73
N PRO A 176 -0.93 9.65 -1.78
CA PRO A 176 -2.37 9.43 -1.60
C PRO A 176 -2.75 8.20 -0.78
N VAL A 177 -1.90 7.18 -0.78
CA VAL A 177 -2.15 5.85 -0.19
C VAL A 177 -1.08 5.43 0.81
N LEU A 178 -0.25 6.38 1.26
CA LEU A 178 0.89 6.08 2.13
C LEU A 178 0.46 5.35 3.42
N HIS A 179 -0.59 5.84 4.08
CA HIS A 179 -1.15 5.24 5.29
C HIS A 179 -1.60 3.79 5.07
N LEU A 180 -2.19 3.49 3.91
CA LEU A 180 -2.58 2.12 3.53
C LEU A 180 -1.36 1.22 3.29
N VAL A 181 -0.31 1.75 2.67
CA VAL A 181 0.96 1.03 2.48
C VAL A 181 1.58 0.67 3.83
N TRP A 182 1.51 1.59 4.78
CA TRP A 182 1.99 1.39 6.14
C TRP A 182 1.24 0.26 6.85
N GLY A 183 -0.10 0.32 6.83
CA GLY A 183 -0.94 -0.75 7.38
C GLY A 183 -0.70 -2.10 6.71
N LEU A 184 -0.48 -2.11 5.39
CA LEU A 184 -0.16 -3.35 4.67
C LEU A 184 1.16 -3.95 5.17
N ILE A 185 2.24 -3.15 5.22
CA ILE A 185 3.57 -3.67 5.57
C ILE A 185 3.61 -4.15 7.02
N GLU A 186 3.12 -3.35 7.97
CA GLU A 186 3.19 -3.73 9.39
C GLU A 186 2.33 -4.97 9.69
N SER A 187 1.14 -5.09 9.10
CA SER A 187 0.29 -6.28 9.24
C SER A 187 0.89 -7.54 8.59
N HIS A 188 1.67 -7.38 7.52
CA HIS A 188 2.36 -8.49 6.85
C HIS A 188 3.65 -8.89 7.58
N GLN A 189 4.35 -7.93 8.20
CA GLN A 189 5.50 -8.21 9.05
C GLN A 189 5.12 -9.09 10.24
N SER A 190 3.99 -8.84 10.90
CA SER A 190 3.51 -9.70 11.99
C SER A 190 3.17 -11.14 11.55
N LYS A 191 3.00 -11.37 10.24
CA LYS A 191 2.74 -12.67 9.63
C LYS A 191 4.00 -13.35 9.05
N GLY A 192 5.14 -12.67 9.07
CA GLY A 192 6.38 -13.14 8.44
C GLY A 192 6.35 -13.11 6.90
N TRP A 193 5.45 -12.33 6.29
CA TRP A 193 5.32 -12.21 4.83
C TRP A 193 6.08 -11.02 4.23
N CYS A 194 6.74 -10.25 5.10
CA CYS A 194 7.68 -9.22 4.71
C CYS A 194 9.05 -9.56 5.28
N ASP A 195 10.12 -9.20 4.55
CA ASP A 195 11.45 -9.19 5.10
C ASP A 195 11.64 -8.04 6.13
N GLU A 196 12.83 -7.99 6.75
CA GLU A 196 13.21 -6.94 7.70
C GLU A 196 13.11 -5.52 7.09
N LEU A 197 13.15 -5.44 5.77
CA LEU A 197 13.06 -4.23 4.97
C LEU A 197 11.64 -4.00 4.46
N GLY A 198 10.62 -4.70 4.97
CA GLY A 198 9.21 -4.52 4.60
C GLY A 198 8.83 -5.01 3.21
N GLN A 199 9.74 -5.66 2.48
CA GLN A 199 9.49 -6.18 1.13
C GLN A 199 8.68 -7.47 1.21
N LEU A 200 7.63 -7.59 0.39
CA LEU A 200 6.84 -8.82 0.32
C LEU A 200 7.73 -10.00 -0.09
N SER A 201 7.98 -10.93 0.84
CA SER A 201 8.81 -12.13 0.62
C SER A 201 8.04 -13.24 -0.11
N GLU A 202 6.72 -13.33 0.12
CA GLU A 202 5.85 -14.40 -0.39
C GLU A 202 4.84 -13.91 -1.46
N GLY A 203 4.98 -12.65 -1.90
CA GLY A 203 4.06 -12.00 -2.83
C GLY A 203 2.67 -11.71 -2.25
N VAL A 204 1.70 -11.40 -3.12
CA VAL A 204 0.34 -10.97 -2.70
C VAL A 204 -0.66 -12.11 -2.53
N LYS A 205 -0.31 -13.34 -2.93
CA LYS A 205 -1.25 -14.48 -2.92
C LYS A 205 -1.57 -15.00 -1.52
N PRO A 206 -0.58 -15.20 -0.61
CA PRO A 206 -0.87 -15.62 0.77
C PRO A 206 -1.80 -14.65 1.48
N ALA A 207 -1.65 -13.35 1.22
CA ALA A 207 -2.51 -12.30 1.75
C ALA A 207 -3.97 -12.40 1.29
N ILE A 208 -4.26 -13.08 0.18
CA ILE A 208 -5.65 -13.34 -0.24
C ILE A 208 -6.21 -14.61 0.40
N GLY A 209 -5.37 -15.63 0.62
CA GLY A 209 -5.79 -16.90 1.24
C GLY A 209 -6.01 -16.81 2.74
N ASP A 210 -5.21 -15.99 3.43
CA ASP A 210 -5.39 -15.59 4.83
C ASP A 210 -5.57 -14.08 4.86
N TRP A 211 -6.81 -13.60 4.81
CA TRP A 211 -7.14 -12.17 4.84
C TRP A 211 -7.27 -11.62 6.27
N GLY A 212 -6.93 -12.39 7.30
CA GLY A 212 -7.03 -11.96 8.70
C GLY A 212 -6.16 -10.74 9.04
N TRP A 213 -5.14 -10.46 8.24
CA TRP A 213 -4.30 -9.26 8.37
C TRP A 213 -5.05 -7.94 8.11
N LEU A 214 -6.16 -7.97 7.36
CA LEU A 214 -6.82 -6.76 6.87
C LEU A 214 -7.37 -5.89 8.01
N GLU A 215 -7.76 -6.50 9.13
CA GLU A 215 -8.26 -5.77 10.29
C GLU A 215 -7.15 -4.92 10.91
N SER A 216 -6.01 -5.55 11.22
CA SER A 216 -4.81 -4.86 11.70
C SER A 216 -4.31 -3.81 10.71
N ALA A 217 -4.36 -4.09 9.41
CA ALA A 217 -3.98 -3.10 8.40
C ALA A 217 -4.88 -1.84 8.42
N HIS A 218 -6.19 -1.99 8.64
CA HIS A 218 -7.09 -0.84 8.79
C HIS A 218 -6.78 -0.04 10.06
N GLU A 219 -6.60 -0.71 11.19
CA GLU A 219 -6.29 -0.05 12.46
C GLU A 219 -5.00 0.79 12.37
N ILE A 220 -3.95 0.20 11.80
CA ILE A 220 -2.66 0.87 11.61
C ILE A 220 -2.81 2.01 10.59
N ALA A 221 -3.51 1.78 9.48
CA ALA A 221 -3.71 2.81 8.46
C ALA A 221 -4.51 4.02 8.99
N ASP A 222 -5.57 3.79 9.77
CA ASP A 222 -6.35 4.85 10.40
C ASP A 222 -5.52 5.61 11.44
N LEU A 223 -4.71 4.91 12.25
CA LEU A 223 -3.81 5.56 13.20
C LEU A 223 -2.78 6.45 12.49
N VAL A 224 -2.09 5.91 11.47
CA VAL A 224 -1.10 6.66 10.69
C VAL A 224 -1.74 7.87 10.00
N LEU A 225 -2.90 7.69 9.36
CA LEU A 225 -3.63 8.80 8.74
C LEU A 225 -4.06 9.85 9.78
N GLY A 226 -4.52 9.43 10.95
CA GLY A 226 -4.94 10.32 12.03
C GLY A 226 -3.78 11.13 12.59
N LEU A 227 -2.62 10.52 12.83
CA LEU A 227 -1.39 11.24 13.17
C LEU A 227 -1.02 12.23 12.06
N HIS A 228 -1.21 11.82 10.80
CA HIS A 228 -0.97 12.72 9.69
C HIS A 228 -1.89 13.95 9.71
N LEU A 229 -3.16 13.78 10.07
CA LEU A 229 -4.12 14.86 10.22
C LEU A 229 -3.83 15.77 11.42
N ILE A 230 -3.39 15.23 12.55
CA ILE A 230 -3.02 16.03 13.74
C ILE A 230 -1.95 17.06 13.37
N GLU A 231 -0.89 16.61 12.70
CA GLU A 231 0.18 17.52 12.28
C GLU A 231 -0.27 18.51 11.20
N HIS A 232 -1.20 18.10 10.32
CA HIS A 232 -1.77 19.00 9.32
C HIS A 232 -2.56 20.14 9.98
N GLU A 233 -3.43 19.82 10.95
CA GLU A 233 -4.18 20.81 11.72
C GLU A 233 -3.23 21.71 12.53
N SER A 234 -2.17 21.14 13.11
CA SER A 234 -1.14 21.92 13.82
C SER A 234 -0.41 22.90 12.89
N TYR A 235 -0.09 22.49 11.66
CA TYR A 235 0.49 23.38 10.64
C TYR A 235 -0.47 24.52 10.28
N LEU A 236 -1.76 24.23 10.05
CA LEU A 236 -2.75 25.25 9.74
C LEU A 236 -2.94 26.28 10.87
N GLN A 237 -2.76 25.86 12.13
CA GLN A 237 -2.94 26.73 13.30
C GLN A 237 -1.67 27.51 13.68
N ASN A 238 -0.49 26.89 13.55
CA ASN A 238 0.75 27.38 14.13
C ASN A 238 1.85 27.69 13.10
N ASP A 239 1.58 27.47 11.80
CA ASP A 239 2.53 27.61 10.68
C ASP A 239 3.84 26.81 10.86
N LYS A 240 3.81 25.78 11.72
CA LYS A 240 4.96 24.92 12.02
C LYS A 240 4.85 23.62 11.26
N GLN A 241 5.71 23.45 10.26
CA GLN A 241 5.78 22.22 9.49
C GLN A 241 6.66 21.19 10.22
N LEU A 242 6.04 20.12 10.74
CA LEU A 242 6.75 19.06 11.48
C LEU A 242 7.39 18.01 10.56
N ARG A 243 6.82 17.79 9.38
CA ARG A 243 7.31 16.82 8.39
C ARG A 243 8.03 17.48 7.23
N LEU A 244 9.12 16.85 6.77
CA LEU A 244 9.86 17.29 5.58
C LEU A 244 9.09 17.13 4.25
N HIS A 245 7.90 16.54 4.29
CA HIS A 245 7.12 16.20 3.11
C HIS A 245 5.74 16.84 3.09
N LYS A 246 5.25 17.14 1.89
CA LYS A 246 3.86 17.60 1.70
C LYS A 246 2.88 16.48 2.06
N PHE A 247 1.93 16.80 2.93
CA PHE A 247 0.70 16.04 3.16
C PHE A 247 -0.51 16.95 2.87
N ASP A 248 -1.54 16.39 2.23
CA ASP A 248 -2.72 17.13 1.79
C ASP A 248 -3.93 16.17 1.86
N PRO A 249 -4.89 16.40 2.78
CA PRO A 249 -6.07 15.55 2.91
C PRO A 249 -6.85 15.39 1.60
N SER A 250 -6.88 16.42 0.75
CA SER A 250 -7.60 16.39 -0.52
C SER A 250 -6.98 15.47 -1.58
N GLU A 251 -5.75 14.97 -1.34
CA GLU A 251 -5.08 13.95 -2.16
C GLU A 251 -5.34 12.52 -1.64
N VAL A 252 -5.82 12.36 -0.40
CA VAL A 252 -5.88 11.06 0.31
C VAL A 252 -6.99 10.16 -0.22
N ILE A 253 -6.65 8.89 -0.45
CA ILE A 253 -7.59 7.80 -0.72
C ILE A 253 -7.73 6.98 0.55
N ASP A 254 -8.85 7.16 1.26
CA ASP A 254 -9.18 6.47 2.49
C ASP A 254 -9.94 5.17 2.20
N LEU A 255 -9.52 4.08 2.84
CA LEU A 255 -10.20 2.77 2.78
C LEU A 255 -10.60 2.38 4.19
N TYR A 256 -11.90 2.27 4.45
CA TYR A 256 -12.42 2.02 5.79
C TYR A 256 -13.20 0.71 5.86
N LYS A 257 -13.18 0.08 7.03
CA LYS A 257 -13.92 -1.14 7.32
C LYS A 257 -15.43 -0.86 7.29
N GLU A 258 -16.18 -1.64 6.49
CA GLU A 258 -17.66 -1.65 6.46
C GLU A 258 -18.28 -2.03 7.82
#